data_AF-A0A7W4V474-F1
#
_entry.id   AF-A0A7W4V474-F1
#
_cell.length_a   1.000
_cell.length_b   1.000
_cell.length_c   1.000
_cell.angle_alpha   90.00
_cell.angle_beta   90.00
_cell.angle_gamma   90.00
#
_symmetry.space_group_name_H-M   'P 1'
#
loop_
_entity.id
_entity.type
_entity.pdbx_description
1 polymer ?
#
loop_
_entity_poly.entity_id
_entity_poly.type
_entity_poly.pdbx_seq_one_letter_code
_entity_poly.pdbx_strand_id
1 'polypeptide(L)' 'MSERVLISELQSRADGAVSVSGWVETVRDQKKVQFVILRDETGAVQL' A
#
# COMPACT_ATOMS: atom_id res chain seq x y z
N MET A 1 5.24 17.58 4.01
CA MET A 1 5.21 16.44 3.07
C MET A 1 5.68 15.23 3.85
N SER A 2 4.86 14.19 3.97
CA SER A 2 5.27 12.93 4.57
C SER A 2 6.27 12.22 3.65
N GLU A 3 7.28 11.60 4.23
CA GLU A 3 8.26 10.79 3.51
C GLU A 3 7.58 9.54 2.92
N ARG A 4 7.92 9.19 1.67
CA ARG A 4 7.44 7.96 1.03
C ARG A 4 8.12 6.75 1.67
N VAL A 5 7.31 5.76 2.02
CA VAL A 5 7.76 4.47 2.53
C VAL A 5 7.67 3.42 1.42
N LEU A 6 8.69 2.57 1.29
CA LEU A 6 8.69 1.43 0.38
C LEU A 6 7.86 0.28 0.96
N ILE A 7 7.17 -0.48 0.10
CA ILE A 7 6.31 -1.58 0.53
C ILE A 7 7.10 -2.63 1.33
N SER A 8 8.34 -2.93 0.91
CA SER A 8 9.22 -3.87 1.62
C SER A 8 9.55 -3.48 3.07
N GLU A 9 9.49 -2.20 3.43
CA GLU A 9 9.81 -1.70 4.77
C GLU A 9 8.61 -1.70 5.72
N LEU A 10 7.40 -1.92 5.20
CA LEU A 10 6.16 -1.82 5.98
C LEU A 10 6.11 -2.86 7.11
N GLN A 11 6.60 -4.09 6.86
CA GLN A 11 6.55 -5.17 7.85
C GLN A 11 7.41 -4.90 9.09
N SER A 12 8.52 -4.16 8.93
CA SER A 12 9.44 -3.85 10.02
C SER A 12 9.12 -2.56 10.77
N ARG A 13 8.16 -1.76 10.28
CA ARG A 13 7.80 -0.48 10.88
C ARG A 13 6.79 -0.69 12.01
N ALA A 14 6.86 0.20 13.00
CA ALA A 14 5.83 0.30 14.02
C ALA A 14 4.52 0.84 13.42
N ASP A 15 3.39 0.50 14.04
CA ASP A 15 2.07 0.97 13.61
C ASP A 15 2.00 2.50 13.57
N GLY A 16 1.46 3.04 12.49
CA GLY A 16 1.34 4.49 12.30
C GLY A 16 0.92 4.88 10.89
N ALA A 17 0.63 6.18 10.70
CA ALA A 17 0.32 6.70 9.38
C ALA A 17 1.59 6.73 8.51
N VAL A 18 1.49 6.15 7.31
CA VAL A 18 2.57 6.11 6.32
C VAL A 18 2.04 6.58 4.98
N SER A 19 2.93 7.09 4.13
CA SER A 19 2.61 7.41 2.75
C SER A 19 3.33 6.43 1.84
N VAL A 20 2.57 5.71 1.03
CA VAL A 20 3.07 4.76 0.04
C VAL A 20 2.66 5.22 -1.36
N SER A 21 3.50 4.96 -2.35
CA SER A 21 3.25 5.32 -3.74
C SER A 21 3.65 4.19 -4.65
N GLY A 22 2.82 3.92 -5.65
CA GLY A 22 3.02 2.84 -6.62
C GLY A 22 1.92 2.84 -7.67
N TRP A 23 1.78 1.74 -8.38
CA TRP A 23 0.72 1.51 -9.35
C TRP A 23 -0.30 0.50 -8.80
N VAL A 24 -1.56 0.70 -9.18
CA VAL A 24 -2.64 -0.21 -8.82
C VAL A 24 -2.54 -1.47 -9.67
N GLU A 25 -2.28 -2.62 -9.04
CA GLU A 25 -2.21 -3.92 -9.70
C GLU A 25 -3.57 -4.59 -9.77
N THR A 26 -4.38 -4.48 -8.71
CA THR A 26 -5.72 -5.07 -8.67
C THR A 26 -6.65 -4.22 -7.83
N VAL A 27 -7.88 -4.04 -8.31
CA VAL A 27 -8.98 -3.46 -7.53
C VAL A 27 -10.05 -4.52 -7.34
N ARG A 28 -10.47 -4.74 -6.10
CA ARG A 28 -11.61 -5.59 -5.77
C ARG A 28 -12.69 -4.73 -5.13
N ASP A 29 -13.81 -4.60 -5.82
CA ASP A 29 -14.97 -3.88 -5.32
C ASP A 29 -15.93 -4.86 -4.62
N GLN A 30 -16.25 -4.56 -3.38
CA GLN A 30 -17.16 -5.30 -2.52
C GLN A 30 -18.28 -4.37 -1.99
N LYS A 31 -18.95 -3.67 -2.90
CA LYS A 31 -20.11 -2.78 -2.67
C LYS A 31 -19.81 -1.58 -1.76
N LYS A 32 -19.68 -1.83 -0.45
CA LYS A 32 -19.42 -0.80 0.57
C LYS A 32 -17.94 -0.67 0.88
N VAL A 33 -17.12 -1.62 0.44
CA VAL A 33 -15.69 -1.69 0.71
C VAL A 33 -14.98 -1.98 -0.60
N GLN A 34 -13.82 -1.37 -0.79
CA GLN A 34 -12.94 -1.65 -1.92
C GLN A 34 -11.58 -2.05 -1.35
N PHE A 35 -10.98 -3.08 -1.94
CA PHE A 35 -9.60 -3.46 -1.67
C PHE A 35 -8.74 -3.11 -2.87
N VAL A 36 -7.55 -2.60 -2.62
CA VAL A 36 -6.58 -2.26 -3.66
C VAL A 36 -5.29 -3.02 -3.39
N ILE A 37 -4.83 -3.80 -4.35
CA ILE A 37 -3.45 -4.28 -4.35
C ILE A 37 -2.60 -3.19 -5.01
N LEU A 38 -1.82 -2.49 -4.20
CA LEU A 38 -0.86 -1.48 -4.64
C LEU A 38 0.52 -2.13 -4.76
N ARG A 39 1.19 -1.93 -5.88
CA ARG A 39 2.54 -2.44 -6.13
C ARG A 39 3.52 -1.29 -6.37
N ASP A 40 4.71 -1.43 -5.82
CA ASP A 40 5.88 -0.61 -6.12
C ASP A 40 7.03 -1.48 -6.62
N GLU A 41 8.21 -0.88 -6.80
CA GLU A 41 9.43 -1.56 -7.22
C GLU A 41 9.93 -2.65 -6.25
N THR A 42 9.46 -2.66 -5.00
CA THR A 42 9.91 -3.55 -3.93
C THR A 42 8.92 -4.65 -3.57
N GLY A 43 7.63 -4.48 -3.88
CA GLY A 43 6.61 -5.48 -3.54
C GLY A 43 5.19 -5.03 -3.80
N ALA A 44 4.23 -5.81 -3.30
CA ALA A 44 2.81 -5.51 -3.36
C ALA A 44 2.19 -5.57 -1.95
N VAL A 45 1.24 -4.66 -1.68
CA VAL A 45 0.50 -4.57 -0.41
C VAL A 45 -1.00 -4.43 -0.69
N GLN A 46 -1.82 -4.95 0.20
CA GLN A 46 -3.27 -4.80 0.14
C GLN A 46 -3.73 -3.65 1.04
N LEU A 47 -4.49 -2.73 0.46
CA LEU A 47 -5.17 -1.61 1.10
C LEU A 47 -6.68 -1.86 1.13
#